data_AF-A0A8S4NWE8-F1
#
_entry.id   AF-A0A8S4NWE8-F1
#
_cell.length_a   1.000
_cell.length_b   1.000
_cell.length_c   1.000
_cell.angle_alpha   90.00
_cell.angle_beta   90.00
_cell.angle_gamma   90.00
#
_symmetry.space_group_name_H-M   'P 1'
#
loop_
_entity.id
_entity.type
_entity.pdbx_description
1 polymer ?
#
loop_
_entity_poly.entity_id
_entity_poly.type
_entity_poly.pdbx_seq_one_letter_code
_entity_poly.pdbx_strand_id
1 'polypeptide(L)'
;MNNDVAAATSKDLVLKTQVSKYEAIVGGVQQGVHNFFYGNTKRTSVLKWFFVAVLCVGWVTYLGFANAYSVTTALPLDIITGIVIFCIGYYLIKKNYGVAVWKCCLTSCGAACSKASRFLKWLFYLLVLVAIGLMLYFLVGRDRPKNLISAGGTVTIVLLCFLTSTNPAKVKWRPVLWGLGIQLVFGLIVLRWNYGFIAFSWLANQITVFLEYANAGSAFVFGPLYCNYPFVFQAIPQAIFFSACISILYHV
;
A
#
# COMPACT_ATOMS: atom_id res chain seq x y z
N MET A 1 51.62 -49.46 -27.65
CA MET A 1 51.11 -48.20 -28.27
C MET A 1 49.77 -48.39 -28.96
N ASN A 2 49.61 -49.22 -30.01
CA ASN A 2 48.29 -49.37 -30.66
C ASN A 2 47.22 -50.07 -29.78
N ASN A 3 47.61 -51.05 -28.96
CA ASN A 3 46.67 -51.77 -28.09
C ASN A 3 46.21 -50.94 -26.88
N ASP A 4 47.07 -50.06 -26.37
CA ASP A 4 46.77 -49.20 -25.22
C ASP A 4 45.81 -48.07 -25.60
N VAL A 5 45.94 -47.54 -26.82
CA VAL A 5 45.02 -46.54 -27.39
C VAL A 5 43.65 -47.16 -27.64
N ALA A 6 43.58 -48.37 -28.20
CA ALA A 6 42.30 -49.07 -28.41
C ALA A 6 41.57 -49.39 -27.08
N ALA A 7 42.31 -49.78 -26.05
CA ALA A 7 41.75 -50.03 -24.72
C ALA A 7 41.25 -48.75 -24.02
N ALA A 8 41.96 -47.63 -24.19
CA ALA A 8 41.52 -46.32 -23.68
C ALA A 8 40.27 -45.82 -24.41
N THR A 9 40.22 -45.92 -25.74
CA THR A 9 39.04 -45.53 -26.54
C THR A 9 37.81 -46.38 -26.22
N SER A 10 37.98 -47.69 -25.97
CA SER A 10 36.90 -48.58 -25.53
C SER A 10 36.33 -48.16 -24.17
N LYS A 11 37.19 -47.84 -23.19
CA LYS A 11 36.76 -47.35 -21.87
C LYS A 11 36.02 -46.02 -21.96
N ASP A 12 36.49 -45.07 -22.78
CA ASP A 12 35.82 -43.79 -22.99
C ASP A 12 34.44 -43.94 -23.67
N LEU A 13 34.30 -44.89 -24.60
CA LEU A 13 33.02 -45.22 -25.23
C LEU A 13 32.03 -45.78 -24.21
N VAL A 14 32.49 -46.68 -23.32
CA VAL A 14 31.66 -47.20 -22.22
C VAL A 14 31.28 -46.09 -21.26
N LEU A 15 32.22 -45.20 -20.89
CA LEU A 15 31.98 -44.08 -19.99
C LEU A 15 30.96 -43.09 -20.57
N LYS A 16 31.09 -42.71 -21.85
CA LYS A 16 30.09 -41.86 -22.54
C LYS A 16 28.70 -42.50 -22.59
N THR A 17 28.64 -43.81 -22.82
CA THR A 17 27.37 -44.55 -22.85
C THR A 17 26.69 -44.56 -21.48
N GLN A 18 27.48 -44.72 -20.40
CA GLN A 18 26.95 -44.62 -19.03
C GLN A 18 26.49 -43.20 -18.71
N VAL A 19 27.32 -42.18 -18.98
CA VAL A 19 26.99 -40.76 -18.71
C VAL A 19 25.72 -40.34 -19.43
N SER A 20 25.56 -40.69 -20.72
CA SER A 20 24.35 -40.40 -21.48
C SER A 20 23.10 -41.07 -20.87
N LYS A 21 23.24 -42.28 -20.33
CA LYS A 21 22.14 -42.99 -19.65
C LYS A 21 21.75 -42.29 -18.34
N TYR A 22 22.73 -41.82 -17.57
CA TYR A 22 22.47 -41.04 -16.35
C TYR A 22 21.83 -39.68 -16.66
N GLU A 23 22.32 -38.95 -17.66
CA GLU A 23 21.73 -37.68 -18.10
C GLU A 23 20.28 -37.85 -18.57
N ALA A 24 19.98 -38.93 -19.30
CA ALA A 24 18.61 -39.24 -19.71
C ALA A 24 17.68 -39.52 -18.51
N ILE A 25 18.18 -40.23 -17.49
CA ILE A 25 17.41 -40.50 -16.27
C ILE A 25 17.19 -39.21 -15.47
N VAL A 26 18.23 -38.41 -15.26
CA VAL A 26 18.14 -37.14 -14.52
C VAL A 26 17.22 -36.16 -15.26
N GLY A 27 17.36 -36.06 -16.58
CA GLY A 27 16.47 -35.25 -17.42
C GLY A 27 15.01 -35.70 -17.32
N GLY A 28 14.74 -37.00 -17.34
CA GLY A 28 13.39 -37.56 -17.17
C GLY A 28 12.78 -37.24 -15.80
N VAL A 29 13.57 -37.36 -14.72
CA VAL A 29 13.15 -37.00 -13.36
C VAL A 29 12.88 -35.49 -13.25
N GLN A 30 13.78 -34.67 -13.79
CA GLN A 30 13.65 -33.21 -13.77
C GLN A 30 12.42 -32.74 -14.55
N GLN A 31 12.16 -33.33 -15.72
CA GLN A 31 10.95 -33.09 -16.50
C GLN A 31 9.68 -33.55 -15.77
N GLY A 32 9.74 -34.69 -15.06
CA GLY A 32 8.64 -35.22 -14.26
C GLY A 32 8.28 -34.32 -13.07
N VAL A 33 9.29 -33.83 -12.35
CA VAL A 33 9.11 -32.87 -11.24
C VAL A 33 8.59 -31.53 -11.77
N HIS A 34 9.16 -31.03 -12.86
CA HIS A 34 8.69 -29.79 -13.49
C HIS A 34 7.24 -29.93 -13.97
N ASN A 35 6.87 -31.02 -14.64
CA ASN A 35 5.49 -31.27 -15.07
C ASN A 35 4.54 -31.54 -13.90
N PHE A 36 5.02 -32.04 -12.77
CA PHE A 36 4.20 -32.20 -11.56
C PHE A 36 3.87 -30.83 -10.92
N PHE A 37 4.83 -29.91 -10.86
CA PHE A 37 4.62 -28.57 -10.30
C PHE A 37 3.96 -27.58 -11.28
N TYR A 38 4.33 -27.62 -12.56
CA TYR A 38 3.88 -26.68 -13.60
C TYR A 38 2.90 -27.26 -14.63
N GLY A 39 2.89 -28.58 -14.85
CA GLY A 39 2.13 -29.21 -15.94
C GLY A 39 0.64 -29.40 -15.70
N ASN A 40 0.14 -29.19 -14.46
CA ASN A 40 -1.28 -29.34 -14.16
C ASN A 40 -1.83 -28.16 -13.36
N THR A 41 -1.90 -26.99 -14.02
CA THR A 41 -2.40 -25.73 -13.49
C THR A 41 -3.79 -25.87 -12.86
N LYS A 42 -4.67 -26.74 -13.38
CA LYS A 42 -6.03 -26.93 -12.83
C LYS A 42 -6.02 -27.64 -11.46
N ARG A 43 -5.25 -28.72 -11.27
CA ARG A 43 -5.19 -29.46 -10.00
C ARG A 43 -4.46 -28.66 -8.91
N THR A 44 -3.36 -28.00 -9.26
CA THR A 44 -2.66 -27.10 -8.31
C THR A 44 -3.49 -25.86 -8.00
N SER A 45 -4.31 -25.36 -8.93
CA SER A 45 -5.25 -24.26 -8.64
C SER A 45 -6.39 -24.70 -7.71
N VAL A 46 -6.99 -25.87 -7.93
CA VAL A 46 -8.04 -26.40 -7.04
C VAL A 46 -7.49 -26.65 -5.64
N LEU A 47 -6.27 -27.20 -5.52
CA LEU A 47 -5.61 -27.38 -4.23
C LEU A 47 -5.29 -26.04 -3.54
N LYS A 48 -4.83 -25.03 -4.28
CA LYS A 48 -4.63 -23.67 -3.77
C LYS A 48 -5.94 -23.06 -3.28
N TRP A 49 -7.02 -23.16 -4.06
CA TRP A 49 -8.34 -22.65 -3.66
C TRP A 49 -8.90 -23.39 -2.44
N PHE A 50 -8.70 -24.70 -2.35
CA PHE A 50 -9.07 -25.48 -1.17
C PHE A 50 -8.30 -25.02 0.07
N PHE A 51 -6.98 -24.87 -0.03
CA PHE A 51 -6.14 -24.39 1.07
C PHE A 51 -6.52 -22.97 1.51
N VAL A 52 -6.77 -22.08 0.56
CA VAL A 52 -7.27 -20.72 0.83
C VAL A 52 -8.63 -20.77 1.52
N ALA A 53 -9.56 -21.62 1.05
CA ALA A 53 -10.87 -21.76 1.69
C ALA A 53 -10.75 -22.24 3.13
N VAL A 54 -9.88 -23.21 3.42
CA VAL A 54 -9.62 -23.68 4.80
C VAL A 54 -9.05 -22.55 5.66
N LEU A 55 -8.08 -21.78 5.16
CA LEU A 55 -7.54 -20.61 5.86
C LEU A 55 -8.60 -19.54 6.11
N CYS A 56 -9.47 -19.26 5.14
CA CYS A 56 -10.57 -18.31 5.30
C CYS A 56 -11.57 -18.77 6.36
N VAL A 57 -11.95 -20.05 6.36
CA VAL A 57 -12.84 -20.61 7.38
C VAL A 57 -12.18 -20.53 8.76
N GLY A 58 -10.91 -20.90 8.88
CA GLY A 58 -10.13 -20.77 10.10
C GLY A 58 -10.11 -19.33 10.62
N TRP A 59 -9.87 -18.36 9.74
CA TRP A 59 -9.88 -16.94 10.07
C TRP A 59 -11.25 -16.46 10.57
N VAL A 60 -12.35 -16.87 9.91
CA VAL A 60 -13.72 -16.52 10.32
C VAL A 60 -14.05 -17.13 11.69
N THR A 61 -13.67 -18.38 11.94
CA THR A 61 -13.87 -19.01 13.25
C THR A 61 -13.08 -18.31 14.35
N TYR A 62 -11.84 -17.88 14.07
CA TYR A 62 -11.02 -17.12 14.99
C TYR A 62 -11.63 -15.75 15.31
N LEU A 63 -12.12 -15.03 14.29
CA LEU A 63 -12.76 -13.73 14.46
C LEU A 63 -14.04 -13.85 15.30
N GLY A 64 -14.85 -14.89 15.05
CA GLY A 64 -16.03 -15.19 15.87
C GLY A 64 -15.69 -15.50 17.33
N PHE A 65 -14.62 -16.26 17.57
CA PHE A 65 -14.14 -16.56 18.93
C PHE A 65 -13.58 -15.33 19.64
N ALA A 66 -12.80 -14.50 18.94
CA ALA A 66 -12.24 -13.26 19.48
C ALA A 66 -13.34 -12.27 19.90
N ASN A 67 -14.38 -12.12 19.07
CA ASN A 67 -15.55 -11.30 19.40
C ASN A 67 -16.37 -11.86 20.56
N ALA A 68 -16.43 -13.18 20.73
CA ALA A 68 -17.11 -13.81 21.86
C ALA A 68 -16.36 -13.61 23.20
N TYR A 69 -15.04 -13.48 23.17
CA TYR A 69 -14.22 -13.27 24.37
C TYR A 69 -14.25 -11.80 24.84
N SER A 70 -13.96 -10.85 23.95
CA SER A 70 -14.10 -9.41 24.23
C SER A 70 -14.16 -8.59 22.95
N VAL A 71 -15.31 -7.95 22.72
CA VAL A 71 -15.53 -7.08 21.55
C VAL A 71 -14.50 -5.95 21.50
N THR A 72 -14.16 -5.34 22.63
CA THR A 72 -13.22 -4.19 22.69
C THR A 72 -11.79 -4.53 22.28
N THR A 73 -11.32 -5.74 22.59
CA THR A 73 -9.98 -6.21 22.17
C THR A 73 -9.98 -6.67 20.72
N ALA A 74 -11.12 -7.16 20.21
CA ALA A 74 -11.29 -7.59 18.83
C ALA A 74 -11.48 -6.43 17.82
N LEU A 75 -11.90 -5.25 18.28
CA LEU A 75 -12.15 -4.07 17.42
C LEU A 75 -11.04 -3.77 16.39
N PRO A 76 -9.74 -3.75 16.74
CA PRO A 76 -8.67 -3.51 15.75
C PRO A 76 -8.64 -4.55 14.63
N LEU A 77 -8.86 -5.82 14.97
CA LEU A 77 -8.89 -6.93 14.03
C LEU A 77 -10.10 -6.82 13.09
N ASP A 78 -11.25 -6.45 13.63
CA ASP A 78 -12.47 -6.24 12.86
C ASP A 78 -12.36 -5.05 11.90
N ILE A 79 -11.69 -3.97 12.31
CA ILE A 79 -11.43 -2.81 11.45
C ILE A 79 -10.51 -3.21 10.29
N ILE A 80 -9.40 -3.91 10.57
CA ILE A 80 -8.45 -4.35 9.54
C ILE A 80 -9.13 -5.30 8.55
N THR A 81 -9.87 -6.29 9.04
CA THR A 81 -10.59 -7.25 8.19
C THR A 81 -11.69 -6.57 7.38
N GLY A 82 -12.42 -5.62 7.97
CA GLY A 82 -13.38 -4.78 7.26
C GLY A 82 -12.75 -3.98 6.12
N ILE A 83 -11.58 -3.38 6.33
CA ILE A 83 -10.82 -2.65 5.29
C ILE A 83 -10.40 -3.60 4.17
N VAL A 84 -9.88 -4.79 4.50
CA VAL A 84 -9.45 -5.77 3.50
C VAL A 84 -10.64 -6.26 2.67
N ILE A 85 -11.76 -6.61 3.31
CA ILE A 85 -12.99 -7.02 2.63
C ILE A 85 -13.50 -5.89 1.73
N PHE A 86 -13.48 -4.65 2.22
CA PHE A 86 -13.88 -3.49 1.43
C PHE A 86 -12.98 -3.29 0.20
N CYS A 87 -11.66 -3.39 0.35
CA CYS A 87 -10.70 -3.28 -0.75
C CYS A 87 -10.90 -4.40 -1.80
N ILE A 88 -11.08 -5.65 -1.36
CA ILE A 88 -11.35 -6.79 -2.25
C ILE A 88 -12.71 -6.58 -2.95
N GLY A 89 -13.74 -6.19 -2.20
CA GLY A 89 -15.07 -5.89 -2.74
C GLY A 89 -15.02 -4.79 -3.80
N TYR A 90 -14.32 -3.68 -3.52
CA TYR A 90 -14.09 -2.61 -4.47
C TYR A 90 -13.33 -3.08 -5.71
N TYR A 91 -12.29 -3.90 -5.54
CA TYR A 91 -11.55 -4.49 -6.66
C TYR A 91 -12.44 -5.38 -7.53
N LEU A 92 -13.26 -6.24 -6.92
CA LEU A 92 -14.20 -7.12 -7.63
C LEU A 92 -15.28 -6.34 -8.36
N ILE A 93 -15.86 -5.31 -7.73
CA ILE A 93 -16.84 -4.41 -8.35
C ILE A 93 -16.23 -3.70 -9.55
N LYS A 94 -15.02 -3.15 -9.40
CA LYS A 94 -14.30 -2.49 -10.50
C LYS A 94 -13.99 -3.46 -11.63
N LYS A 95 -13.57 -4.69 -11.32
CA LYS A 95 -13.22 -5.71 -12.31
C LYS A 95 -14.44 -6.21 -13.09
N ASN A 96 -15.56 -6.48 -12.41
CA ASN A 96 -16.73 -7.10 -13.03
C ASN A 96 -17.71 -6.06 -13.63
N TYR A 97 -17.87 -4.91 -12.97
CA TYR A 97 -18.85 -3.89 -13.33
C TYR A 97 -18.23 -2.57 -13.81
N GLY A 98 -16.90 -2.46 -13.89
CA GLY A 98 -16.23 -1.20 -14.27
C GLY A 98 -16.72 -0.62 -15.60
N VAL A 99 -16.91 -1.47 -16.62
CA VAL A 99 -17.39 -1.04 -17.94
C VAL A 99 -18.89 -0.71 -17.93
N ALA A 100 -19.70 -1.49 -17.20
CA ALA A 100 -21.14 -1.28 -17.09
C ALA A 100 -21.48 -0.01 -16.29
N VAL A 101 -20.80 0.22 -15.16
CA VAL A 101 -20.94 1.42 -14.32
C VAL A 101 -20.47 2.66 -15.09
N TRP A 102 -19.35 2.57 -15.81
CA TRP A 102 -18.86 3.66 -16.65
C TRP A 102 -19.86 4.04 -17.75
N LYS A 103 -20.48 3.04 -18.39
CA LYS A 103 -21.43 3.26 -19.48
C LYS A 103 -22.82 3.72 -18.99
N CYS A 104 -23.27 3.26 -17.83
CA CYS A 104 -24.59 3.61 -17.32
C CYS A 104 -24.61 4.95 -16.57
N CYS A 105 -23.60 5.22 -15.73
CA CYS A 105 -23.53 6.46 -14.95
C CYS A 105 -22.87 7.61 -15.71
N LEU A 106 -21.82 7.35 -16.50
CA LEU A 106 -20.98 8.44 -17.03
C LEU A 106 -21.44 8.95 -18.39
N THR A 107 -22.05 8.13 -19.25
CA THR A 107 -22.44 8.54 -20.61
C THR A 107 -23.83 9.17 -20.64
N SER A 108 -24.79 8.65 -19.89
CA SER A 108 -26.12 9.25 -19.74
C SER A 108 -26.08 10.60 -19.01
N CYS A 109 -25.27 10.70 -17.94
CA CYS A 109 -25.06 11.96 -17.23
C CYS A 109 -24.10 12.90 -17.99
N GLY A 110 -23.16 12.34 -18.77
CA GLY A 110 -22.23 13.10 -19.60
C GLY A 110 -22.86 13.85 -20.77
N ALA A 111 -23.89 13.28 -21.41
CA ALA A 111 -24.57 13.90 -22.55
C ALA A 111 -25.39 15.13 -22.13
N ALA A 112 -26.24 15.00 -21.10
CA ALA A 112 -27.05 16.10 -20.56
C ALA A 112 -26.20 17.19 -19.88
N CYS A 113 -25.09 16.79 -19.24
CA CYS A 113 -24.24 17.72 -18.50
C CYS A 113 -23.18 18.40 -19.38
N SER A 114 -22.86 17.92 -20.59
CA SER A 114 -21.76 18.48 -21.41
C SER A 114 -21.88 19.99 -21.70
N LYS A 115 -23.09 20.50 -21.97
CA LYS A 115 -23.33 21.89 -22.38
C LYS A 115 -23.26 22.89 -21.22
N ALA A 116 -23.70 22.49 -20.02
CA ALA A 116 -23.63 23.28 -18.80
C ALA A 116 -22.44 22.91 -17.88
N SER A 117 -21.65 21.88 -18.24
CA SER A 117 -20.62 21.30 -17.35
C SER A 117 -19.49 22.25 -17.01
N ARG A 118 -19.11 23.20 -17.87
CA ARG A 118 -18.07 24.17 -17.51
C ARG A 118 -18.54 25.07 -16.38
N PHE A 119 -19.77 25.58 -16.47
CA PHE A 119 -20.37 26.45 -15.47
C PHE A 119 -20.73 25.68 -14.20
N LEU A 120 -21.34 24.50 -14.31
CA LEU A 120 -21.73 23.70 -13.16
C LEU A 120 -20.52 23.13 -12.40
N LYS A 121 -19.45 22.74 -13.09
CA LYS A 121 -18.19 22.33 -12.43
C LYS A 121 -17.53 23.52 -11.74
N TRP A 122 -17.46 24.68 -12.39
CA TRP A 122 -16.96 25.89 -11.75
C TRP A 122 -17.82 26.31 -10.56
N LEU A 123 -19.15 26.23 -10.66
CA LEU A 123 -20.09 26.54 -9.59
C LEU A 123 -19.92 25.59 -8.42
N PHE A 124 -19.80 24.28 -8.66
CA PHE A 124 -19.56 23.30 -7.61
C PHE A 124 -18.18 23.51 -6.95
N TYR A 125 -17.12 23.73 -7.73
CA TYR A 125 -15.80 24.06 -7.18
C TYR A 125 -15.82 25.36 -6.38
N LEU A 126 -16.50 26.38 -6.88
CA LEU A 126 -16.62 27.67 -6.22
C LEU A 126 -17.45 27.56 -4.94
N LEU A 127 -18.53 26.77 -4.94
CA LEU A 127 -19.36 26.54 -3.76
C LEU A 127 -18.60 25.75 -2.70
N VAL A 128 -17.87 24.69 -3.07
CA VAL A 128 -17.01 23.94 -2.15
C VAL A 128 -15.89 24.81 -1.58
N LEU A 129 -15.25 25.63 -2.42
CA LEU A 129 -14.17 26.52 -2.00
C LEU A 129 -14.69 27.66 -1.11
N VAL A 130 -15.85 28.22 -1.41
CA VAL A 130 -16.54 29.23 -0.59
C VAL A 130 -17.03 28.62 0.72
N ALA A 131 -17.54 27.39 0.72
CA ALA A 131 -17.95 26.69 1.93
C ALA A 131 -16.74 26.41 2.83
N ILE A 132 -15.63 25.92 2.27
CA ILE A 132 -14.38 25.73 3.01
C ILE A 132 -13.85 27.09 3.51
N GLY A 133 -13.87 28.13 2.68
CA GLY A 133 -13.42 29.47 3.04
C GLY A 133 -14.25 30.12 4.14
N LEU A 134 -15.58 30.01 4.08
CA LEU A 134 -16.50 30.45 5.13
C LEU A 134 -16.34 29.63 6.40
N MET A 135 -16.15 28.32 6.28
CA MET A 135 -15.94 27.42 7.40
C MET A 135 -14.60 27.72 8.09
N LEU A 136 -13.54 28.01 7.33
CA LEU A 136 -12.27 28.51 7.87
C LEU A 136 -12.42 29.92 8.48
N TYR A 137 -13.09 30.86 7.81
CA TYR A 137 -13.30 32.20 8.34
C TYR A 137 -14.06 32.19 9.66
N PHE A 138 -15.15 31.44 9.72
CA PHE A 138 -16.01 31.34 10.90
C PHE A 138 -15.35 30.57 12.05
N LEU A 139 -14.58 29.51 11.76
CA LEU A 139 -13.95 28.68 12.79
C LEU A 139 -12.55 29.11 13.21
N VAL A 140 -11.79 29.77 12.33
CA VAL A 140 -10.38 30.11 12.54
C VAL A 140 -10.20 31.61 12.75
N GLY A 141 -11.02 32.44 12.08
CA GLY A 141 -10.86 33.90 12.05
C GLY A 141 -11.55 34.66 13.16
N ARG A 142 -12.66 34.15 13.74
CA ARG A 142 -13.46 34.91 14.71
C ARG A 142 -12.86 34.99 16.11
N ASP A 143 -12.18 33.93 16.56
CA ASP A 143 -11.78 33.79 17.97
C ASP A 143 -10.29 34.03 18.26
N ARG A 144 -9.39 33.96 17.26
CA ARG A 144 -7.93 34.12 17.45
C ARG A 144 -7.24 34.78 16.24
N PRO A 145 -6.86 36.07 16.30
CA PRO A 145 -6.16 36.75 15.19
C PRO A 145 -4.80 36.14 14.85
N LYS A 146 -4.20 35.36 15.77
CA LYS A 146 -2.93 34.65 15.54
C LYS A 146 -3.01 33.61 14.43
N ASN A 147 -4.19 33.05 14.15
CA ASN A 147 -4.35 32.04 13.11
C ASN A 147 -4.26 32.64 11.69
N LEU A 148 -4.51 33.94 11.52
CA LEU A 148 -4.31 34.64 10.24
C LEU A 148 -2.84 34.65 9.82
N ILE A 149 -1.91 34.59 10.79
CA ILE A 149 -0.47 34.52 10.52
C ILE A 149 -0.13 33.21 9.79
N SER A 150 -0.77 32.10 10.16
CA SER A 150 -0.58 30.81 9.47
C SER A 150 -1.08 30.86 8.03
N ALA A 151 -2.23 31.48 7.78
CA ALA A 151 -2.76 31.68 6.43
C ALA A 151 -1.83 32.56 5.58
N GLY A 152 -1.30 33.64 6.17
CA GLY A 152 -0.28 34.49 5.53
C GLY A 152 1.00 33.70 5.19
N GLY A 153 1.47 32.84 6.10
CA GLY A 153 2.62 31.96 5.87
C GLY A 153 2.43 31.04 4.66
N THR A 154 1.26 30.43 4.50
CA THR A 154 0.95 29.59 3.33
C THR A 154 1.03 30.39 2.03
N VAL A 155 0.48 31.60 2.00
CA VAL A 155 0.54 32.47 0.81
C VAL A 155 1.99 32.87 0.50
N THR A 156 2.78 33.22 1.52
CA THR A 156 4.19 33.58 1.34
C THR A 156 5.01 32.42 0.78
N ILE A 157 4.79 31.18 1.23
CA ILE A 157 5.48 30.00 0.67
C ILE A 157 5.11 29.80 -0.80
N VAL A 158 3.82 29.94 -1.15
CA VAL A 158 3.37 29.82 -2.55
C VAL A 158 3.99 30.92 -3.42
N LEU A 159 4.07 32.15 -2.92
CA LEU A 159 4.73 33.26 -3.59
C LEU A 159 6.23 33.00 -3.77
N LEU A 160 6.91 32.49 -2.75
CA LEU A 160 8.33 32.14 -2.84
C LEU A 160 8.56 31.06 -3.89
N CYS A 161 7.75 29.99 -3.90
CA CYS A 161 7.80 28.95 -4.94
C CYS A 161 7.53 29.52 -6.34
N PHE A 162 6.64 30.52 -6.46
CA PHE A 162 6.36 31.18 -7.73
C PHE A 162 7.54 32.04 -8.20
N LEU A 163 8.20 32.77 -7.29
CA LEU A 163 9.37 33.60 -7.59
C LEU A 163 10.61 32.78 -7.95
N THR A 164 10.82 31.64 -7.29
CA THR A 164 11.92 30.70 -7.61
C THR A 164 11.61 29.82 -8.83
N SER A 165 10.42 29.94 -9.43
CA SER A 165 10.04 29.13 -10.58
C SER A 165 10.81 29.52 -11.84
N THR A 166 11.34 28.53 -12.56
CA THR A 166 12.05 28.73 -13.84
C THR A 166 11.13 29.27 -14.96
N ASN A 167 9.81 29.01 -14.89
CA ASN A 167 8.84 29.43 -15.91
C ASN A 167 7.49 29.82 -15.27
N PRO A 168 7.40 30.99 -14.60
CA PRO A 168 6.20 31.39 -13.85
C PRO A 168 4.95 31.52 -14.74
N ALA A 169 5.12 31.84 -16.03
CA ALA A 169 4.02 31.95 -16.99
C ALA A 169 3.38 30.60 -17.37
N LYS A 170 4.05 29.46 -17.14
CA LYS A 170 3.55 28.12 -17.50
C LYS A 170 2.98 27.36 -16.30
N VAL A 171 2.82 28.00 -15.14
CA VAL A 171 2.31 27.35 -13.93
C VAL A 171 0.84 26.97 -14.12
N LYS A 172 0.56 25.66 -13.99
CA LYS A 172 -0.81 25.14 -13.95
C LYS A 172 -1.37 25.37 -12.55
N TRP A 173 -2.16 26.44 -12.39
CA TRP A 173 -2.78 26.79 -11.10
C TRP A 173 -3.79 25.78 -10.58
N ARG A 174 -4.36 24.94 -11.47
CA ARG A 174 -5.35 23.93 -11.10
C ARG A 174 -4.79 22.91 -10.09
N PRO A 175 -3.68 22.17 -10.37
CA PRO A 175 -3.05 21.30 -9.37
C PRO A 175 -2.61 22.01 -8.09
N VAL A 176 -2.09 23.23 -8.20
CA VAL A 176 -1.60 23.99 -7.03
C VAL A 176 -2.74 24.30 -6.07
N LEU A 177 -3.84 24.87 -6.58
CA LEU A 177 -5.01 25.19 -5.77
C LEU A 177 -5.71 23.93 -5.24
N TRP A 178 -5.77 22.87 -6.04
CA TRP A 178 -6.32 21.59 -5.60
C TRP A 178 -5.47 20.92 -4.51
N GLY A 179 -4.14 20.96 -4.63
CA GLY A 179 -3.21 20.44 -3.63
C GLY A 179 -3.34 21.18 -2.30
N LEU A 180 -3.41 22.51 -2.35
CA LEU A 180 -3.66 23.32 -1.16
C LEU A 180 -5.03 23.05 -0.55
N GLY A 181 -6.07 22.97 -1.38
CA GLY A 181 -7.43 22.67 -0.95
C GLY A 181 -7.54 21.30 -0.27
N ILE A 182 -6.98 20.25 -0.88
CA ILE A 182 -7.04 18.91 -0.29
C ILE A 182 -6.22 18.82 1.00
N GLN A 183 -5.07 19.50 1.09
CA GLN A 183 -4.27 19.56 2.30
C GLN A 183 -5.02 20.24 3.45
N LEU A 184 -5.72 21.36 3.17
CA LEU A 184 -6.56 22.05 4.16
C LEU A 184 -7.73 21.18 4.61
N VAL A 185 -8.44 20.56 3.67
CA VAL A 185 -9.57 19.67 3.98
C VAL A 185 -9.12 18.47 4.80
N PHE A 186 -8.01 17.84 4.41
CA PHE A 186 -7.44 16.70 5.14
C PHE A 186 -7.02 17.08 6.56
N GLY A 187 -6.31 18.21 6.71
CA GLY A 187 -5.93 18.73 8.03
C GLY A 187 -7.16 19.03 8.90
N LEU A 188 -8.23 19.56 8.32
CA LEU A 188 -9.47 19.83 9.05
C LEU A 188 -10.18 18.55 9.49
N ILE A 189 -10.26 17.56 8.61
CA ILE A 189 -10.84 16.24 8.92
C ILE A 189 -10.02 15.56 10.02
N VAL A 190 -8.69 15.60 9.97
CA VAL A 190 -7.85 14.89 10.95
C VAL A 190 -7.76 15.64 12.29
N LEU A 191 -7.63 16.96 12.29
CA LEU A 191 -7.35 17.74 13.51
C LEU A 191 -8.59 18.32 14.19
N ARG A 192 -9.65 18.65 13.43
CA ARG A 192 -10.84 19.34 13.97
C ARG A 192 -12.03 18.40 14.16
N TRP A 193 -12.19 17.40 13.30
CA TRP A 193 -13.30 16.46 13.38
C TRP A 193 -13.03 15.39 14.44
N ASN A 194 -13.94 15.24 15.42
CA ASN A 194 -13.74 14.34 16.57
C ASN A 194 -13.39 12.90 16.16
N TYR A 195 -14.14 12.32 15.22
CA TYR A 195 -13.87 10.96 14.76
C TYR A 195 -12.56 10.83 13.97
N GLY A 196 -12.14 11.90 13.28
CA GLY A 196 -10.92 11.92 12.48
C GLY A 196 -9.69 12.01 13.39
N PHE A 197 -9.80 12.81 14.45
CA PHE A 197 -8.80 12.87 15.52
C PHE A 197 -8.65 11.51 16.21
N ILE A 198 -9.75 10.87 16.62
CA ILE A 198 -9.73 9.54 17.24
C ILE A 198 -9.08 8.51 16.32
N ALA A 199 -9.47 8.47 15.04
CA ALA A 199 -8.91 7.54 14.07
C ALA A 199 -7.40 7.76 13.86
N PHE A 200 -6.97 9.02 13.75
CA PHE A 200 -5.56 9.35 13.55
C PHE A 200 -4.72 9.11 14.80
N SER A 201 -5.25 9.37 16.00
CA SER A 201 -4.59 9.00 17.27
C SER A 201 -4.44 7.49 17.42
N TRP A 202 -5.47 6.72 17.05
CA TRP A 202 -5.36 5.26 17.03
C TRP A 202 -4.26 4.80 16.06
N LEU A 203 -4.22 5.36 14.85
CA LEU A 203 -3.17 5.07 13.86
C LEU A 203 -1.78 5.45 14.38
N ALA A 204 -1.63 6.61 15.01
CA ALA A 204 -0.38 7.06 15.60
C ALA A 204 0.11 6.08 16.68
N ASN A 205 -0.78 5.59 17.54
CA ASN A 205 -0.45 4.57 18.53
C ASN A 205 0.01 3.25 17.89
N GLN A 206 -0.62 2.81 16.80
CA GLN A 206 -0.15 1.62 16.06
C GLN A 206 1.25 1.81 15.49
N ILE A 207 1.55 3.00 14.96
CA ILE A 207 2.90 3.34 14.48
C ILE A 207 3.90 3.34 15.64
N THR A 208 3.52 3.85 16.82
CA THR A 208 4.38 3.79 18.02
C THR A 208 4.69 2.36 18.42
N VAL A 209 3.69 1.47 18.50
CA VAL A 209 3.90 0.04 18.80
C VAL A 209 4.80 -0.61 17.75
N PHE A 210 4.63 -0.26 16.47
CA PHE A 210 5.51 -0.73 15.40
C PHE A 210 6.97 -0.28 15.60
N LEU A 211 7.20 0.97 16.02
CA LEU A 211 8.54 1.48 16.33
C LEU A 211 9.12 0.85 17.59
N GLU A 212 8.30 0.43 18.56
CA GLU A 212 8.75 -0.32 19.74
C GLU A 212 9.30 -1.70 19.36
N TYR A 213 8.72 -2.38 18.36
CA TYR A 213 9.31 -3.62 17.83
C TYR A 213 10.68 -3.39 17.21
N ALA A 214 10.86 -2.27 16.50
CA ALA A 214 12.18 -1.89 15.99
C ALA A 214 13.17 -1.61 17.13
N ASN A 215 12.72 -0.95 18.21
CA ASN A 215 13.54 -0.71 19.39
C ASN A 215 13.98 -1.99 20.09
N ALA A 216 13.09 -2.98 20.20
CA ALA A 216 13.45 -4.30 20.75
C ALA A 216 14.54 -4.98 19.90
N GLY A 217 14.45 -4.88 18.57
CA GLY A 217 15.49 -5.35 17.66
C GLY A 217 16.82 -4.62 17.82
N SER A 218 16.78 -3.29 17.97
CA SER A 218 17.98 -2.48 18.24
C SER A 218 18.64 -2.84 19.57
N ALA A 219 17.87 -3.03 20.63
CA ALA A 219 18.37 -3.43 21.93
C ALA A 219 19.05 -4.81 21.86
N PHE A 220 18.52 -5.74 21.06
CA PHE A 220 19.14 -7.03 20.81
C PHE A 220 20.49 -6.90 20.06
N VAL A 221 20.55 -6.08 19.02
CA VAL A 221 21.77 -5.93 18.19
C VAL A 221 22.86 -5.12 18.89
N PHE A 222 22.51 -4.05 19.58
CA PHE A 222 23.47 -3.08 20.13
C PHE A 222 23.64 -3.17 21.65
N GLY A 223 22.82 -3.97 22.35
CA GLY A 223 22.92 -4.18 23.79
C GLY A 223 22.93 -2.86 24.58
N PRO A 224 23.83 -2.67 25.57
CA PRO A 224 23.84 -1.48 26.42
C PRO A 224 24.24 -0.18 25.70
N LEU A 225 24.81 -0.24 24.48
CA LEU A 225 25.13 0.97 23.69
C LEU A 225 23.86 1.72 23.24
N TYR A 226 22.72 1.04 23.17
CA TYR A 226 21.40 1.60 22.86
C TYR A 226 21.03 2.79 23.77
N CYS A 227 21.38 2.73 25.05
CA CYS A 227 21.04 3.77 26.03
C CYS A 227 21.98 4.99 25.93
N ASN A 228 23.21 4.81 25.46
CA ASN A 228 24.23 5.85 25.46
C ASN A 228 24.12 6.80 24.26
N TYR A 229 23.64 6.31 23.10
CA TYR A 229 23.47 7.13 21.90
C TYR A 229 22.12 6.86 21.22
N PRO A 230 21.01 7.35 21.78
CA PRO A 230 19.67 7.02 21.33
C PRO A 230 19.39 7.46 19.89
N PHE A 231 19.96 8.57 19.44
CA PHE A 231 19.79 9.01 18.05
C PHE A 231 20.34 8.00 17.04
N VAL A 232 21.54 7.48 17.27
CA VAL A 232 22.21 6.57 16.34
C VAL A 232 21.65 5.15 16.47
N PHE A 233 21.45 4.68 17.70
CA PHE A 233 21.07 3.29 17.98
C PHE A 233 19.56 3.04 18.09
N GLN A 234 18.72 4.07 17.99
CA GLN A 234 17.25 3.92 17.94
C GLN A 234 16.70 4.40 16.60
N ALA A 235 16.97 5.65 16.22
CA ALA A 235 16.34 6.24 15.04
C ALA A 235 16.84 5.59 13.73
N ILE A 236 18.14 5.27 13.62
CA ILE A 236 18.68 4.65 12.39
C ILE A 236 18.13 3.23 12.19
N PRO A 237 18.17 2.33 13.19
CA PRO A 237 17.56 1.01 13.05
C PRO A 237 16.05 1.04 12.80
N GLN A 238 15.30 1.97 13.43
CA GLN A 238 13.87 2.19 13.13
C GLN A 238 13.64 2.49 11.64
N ALA A 239 14.47 3.33 11.03
CA ALA A 239 14.39 3.63 9.60
C ALA A 239 14.72 2.41 8.73
N ILE A 240 15.75 1.62 9.10
CA ILE A 240 16.12 0.38 8.40
C ILE A 240 14.99 -0.64 8.47
N PHE A 241 14.39 -0.83 9.65
CA PHE A 241 13.25 -1.72 9.86
C PHE A 241 12.04 -1.30 9.03
N PHE A 242 11.69 0.00 9.04
CA PHE A 242 10.61 0.55 8.22
C PHE A 242 10.85 0.30 6.71
N SER A 243 12.07 0.53 6.23
CA SER A 243 12.46 0.26 4.84
C SER A 243 12.31 -1.22 4.47
N ALA A 244 12.75 -2.13 5.34
CA ALA A 244 12.59 -3.57 5.13
C ALA A 244 11.11 -3.99 5.09
N CYS A 245 10.27 -3.46 5.98
CA CYS A 245 8.83 -3.72 5.97
C CYS A 245 8.15 -3.21 4.69
N ILE A 246 8.50 -2.01 4.21
CA ILE A 246 7.99 -1.50 2.92
C ILE A 246 8.40 -2.42 1.77
N SER A 247 9.65 -2.89 1.76
CA SER A 247 10.14 -3.82 0.72
C SER A 247 9.33 -5.12 0.68
N ILE A 248 9.03 -5.69 1.85
CA ILE A 248 8.16 -6.87 1.98
C ILE A 248 6.76 -6.55 1.46
N LEU A 249 6.17 -5.43 1.88
CA LEU A 249 4.81 -5.03 1.47
C LEU A 249 4.70 -4.72 -0.03
N TYR A 250 5.78 -4.28 -0.68
CA TYR A 250 5.82 -4.08 -2.12
C TYR A 250 5.89 -5.40 -2.90
N HIS A 251 6.48 -6.44 -2.31
CA HIS A 251 6.60 -7.75 -2.95
C HIS A 251 5.33 -8.60 -2.84
N VAL A 252 4.56 -8.40 -1.76
CA VAL A 252 3.26 -9.06 -1.51
C VAL A 252 2.16 -8.44 -2.36
#